data_AF-A0A368FWN1-F1
#
_entry.id   AF-A0A368FWN1-F1
#
_cell.length_a   1.000
_cell.length_b   1.000
_cell.length_c   1.000
_cell.angle_alpha   90.00
_cell.angle_beta   90.00
_cell.angle_gamma   90.00
#
_symmetry.space_group_name_H-M   'P 1'
#
loop_
_entity.id
_entity.type
_entity.pdbx_description
1 polymer ?
#
loop_
_entity_poly.entity_id
_entity_poly.type
_entity_poly.pdbx_seq_one_letter_code
_entity_poly.pdbx_strand_id
1 'polypeptide(L)'
;MLGVMIGSLSSGQISSSFGRKKPLVICLAMTGILSLATYFVTDLIQFTAIRFVLGIFTGGHSTVVVVYLLENIPKKSRMWINTAISYSPNVIILGIIAYFFQHWRTLALVISALHIPAVALMLYLHES
;
A
#
# COMPACT_ATOMS: atom_id res chain seq x y z
N MET A 1 7.17 12.56 -1.59
CA MET A 1 7.15 12.10 -3.01
C MET A 1 8.44 11.40 -3.40
N LEU A 2 9.62 11.90 -3.02
CA LEU A 2 10.90 11.22 -3.29
C LEU A 2 10.91 9.75 -2.86
N GLY A 3 10.41 9.42 -1.66
CA GLY A 3 10.31 8.02 -1.21
C GLY A 3 9.51 7.14 -2.16
N VAL A 4 8.36 7.61 -2.65
CA VAL A 4 7.51 6.87 -3.60
C VAL A 4 8.24 6.59 -4.90
N MET A 5 8.97 7.57 -5.44
CA MET A 5 9.77 7.38 -6.66
C MET A 5 10.83 6.29 -6.47
N ILE A 6 11.60 6.37 -5.37
CA ILE A 6 12.63 5.37 -5.04
C ILE A 6 12.01 3.97 -4.87
N GLY A 7 10.88 3.90 -4.18
CA GLY A 7 10.12 2.67 -3.96
C GLY A 7 9.63 2.04 -5.26
N SER A 8 9.08 2.85 -6.16
CA SER A 8 8.56 2.38 -7.46
C SER A 8 9.67 1.84 -8.38
N LEU A 9 10.85 2.46 -8.38
CA LEU A 9 11.99 2.02 -9.20
C LEU A 9 12.63 0.73 -8.68
N SER A 10 12.82 0.63 -7.37
CA SER A 10 13.48 -0.53 -6.74
C SER A 10 12.59 -1.77 -6.72
N SER A 11 11.30 -1.62 -6.43
CA SER A 11 10.33 -2.71 -6.34
C SER A 11 10.12 -3.47 -7.65
N GLY A 12 10.23 -2.81 -8.80
CA GLY A 12 10.09 -3.47 -10.11
C GLY A 12 11.17 -4.54 -10.34
N GLN A 13 12.41 -4.25 -9.95
CA GLN A 13 13.53 -5.20 -10.05
C GLN A 13 13.38 -6.31 -9.01
N ILE A 14 13.04 -5.96 -7.77
CA ILE A 14 12.88 -6.92 -6.66
C ILE A 14 11.75 -7.91 -6.96
N SER A 15 10.61 -7.44 -7.48
CA SER A 15 9.47 -8.27 -7.84
C SER A 15 9.73 -9.24 -8.99
N SER A 16 10.69 -8.92 -9.86
CA SER A 16 11.07 -9.80 -10.95
C SER A 16 11.99 -10.95 -10.48
N SER A 17 12.72 -10.75 -9.39
CA SER A 17 13.72 -11.71 -8.87
C SER A 17 13.19 -12.61 -7.74
N PHE A 18 12.35 -12.08 -6.84
CA PHE A 18 11.89 -12.80 -5.62
C PHE A 18 10.50 -13.45 -5.74
N GLY A 19 9.89 -13.42 -6.93
CA GLY A 19 8.46 -13.73 -7.11
C GLY A 19 7.57 -12.54 -6.70
N ARG A 20 6.28 -12.58 -7.04
CA ARG A 20 5.41 -11.39 -6.92
C ARG A 20 4.69 -11.27 -5.58
N LYS A 21 4.28 -12.37 -4.93
CA LYS A 21 3.55 -12.29 -3.64
C LYS A 21 4.44 -11.82 -2.50
N LYS A 22 5.65 -12.38 -2.38
CA LYS A 22 6.57 -12.08 -1.27
C LYS A 22 6.87 -10.57 -1.10
N PRO A 23 7.35 -9.85 -2.13
CA PRO A 23 7.64 -8.42 -2.01
C PRO A 23 6.37 -7.61 -1.76
N LEU A 24 5.23 -8.05 -2.29
CA LEU A 24 3.94 -7.39 -2.07
C LEU A 24 3.47 -7.51 -0.62
N VAL A 25 3.56 -8.69 -0.02
CA VAL A 25 3.24 -8.93 1.41
C VAL A 25 4.18 -8.12 2.30
N ILE A 26 5.48 -8.10 2.00
CA ILE A 26 6.46 -7.32 2.75
C ILE A 26 6.13 -5.82 2.68
N CYS A 27 5.86 -5.30 1.48
CA CYS A 27 5.51 -3.88 1.33
C CYS A 27 4.23 -3.54 2.13
N LEU A 28 3.20 -4.38 2.05
CA LEU A 28 1.94 -4.15 2.74
C LEU A 28 2.07 -4.24 4.27
N ALA A 29 2.86 -5.18 4.77
CA ALA A 29 3.16 -5.29 6.20
C ALA A 29 3.94 -4.06 6.71
N MET A 30 4.97 -3.63 5.96
CA MET A 30 5.79 -2.48 6.32
C MET A 30 5.00 -1.17 6.26
N THR A 31 4.10 -0.97 5.28
CA THR A 31 3.23 0.22 5.26
C THR A 31 2.30 0.25 6.46
N GLY A 32 1.75 -0.89 6.89
CA GLY A 32 0.92 -0.99 8.09
C GLY A 32 1.69 -0.62 9.37
N ILE A 33 2.88 -1.20 9.56
CA ILE A 33 3.74 -0.95 10.74
C ILE A 33 4.16 0.53 10.79
N LEU A 34 4.59 1.10 9.67
CA LEU A 34 5.02 2.51 9.60
C LEU A 34 3.85 3.48 9.77
N SER A 35 2.67 3.13 9.28
CA SER A 35 1.45 3.91 9.50
C SER A 35 1.07 3.91 10.99
N LEU A 36 1.23 2.78 11.68
CA LEU A 36 1.03 2.71 13.13
C LEU A 36 2.10 3.51 13.88
N ALA A 37 3.37 3.42 13.46
CA ALA A 37 4.47 4.20 14.03
C ALA A 37 4.22 5.71 13.91
N THR A 38 3.56 6.16 12.82
CA THR A 38 3.20 7.57 12.60
C THR A 38 2.28 8.11 13.72
N TYR A 39 1.47 7.26 14.35
CA TYR A 39 0.61 7.67 15.46
C TYR A 39 1.38 8.09 16.72
N PHE A 40 2.51 7.44 17.00
CA PHE A 40 3.33 7.67 18.19
C PHE A 40 4.27 8.87 18.06
N VAL A 41 4.34 9.50 16.89
CA VAL A 41 5.28 10.58 16.64
C VAL A 41 4.88 11.86 17.38
N THR A 42 5.87 12.45 18.04
CA THR A 42 5.81 13.76 18.70
C THR A 42 6.56 14.84 17.92
N ASP A 43 7.66 14.47 17.25
CA ASP A 43 8.57 15.40 16.58
C ASP A 43 8.41 15.44 15.05
N LEU A 44 8.56 16.63 14.48
CA LEU A 44 8.40 16.87 13.04
C LEU A 44 9.46 16.13 12.20
N ILE A 45 10.68 16.02 12.72
CA ILE A 45 11.78 15.30 12.07
C ILE A 45 11.46 13.80 11.99
N GLN A 46 11.03 13.20 13.11
CA GLN A 46 10.61 11.80 13.16
C GLN A 46 9.41 11.55 12.23
N PHE A 47 8.46 12.48 12.20
CA PHE A 47 7.27 12.38 11.33
C PHE A 47 7.68 12.34 9.86
N THR A 48 8.57 13.24 9.47
CA THR A 48 9.05 13.34 8.09
C THR A 48 9.86 12.12 7.68
N ALA A 49 10.71 11.61 8.57
CA ALA A 49 11.49 10.40 8.34
C ALA A 49 10.57 9.17 8.14
N ILE A 50 9.60 8.96 9.03
CA ILE A 50 8.64 7.85 8.93
C ILE A 50 7.81 7.98 7.64
N ARG A 51 7.35 9.19 7.29
CA ARG A 51 6.61 9.43 6.04
C ARG A 51 7.45 9.19 4.79
N PHE A 52 8.75 9.48 4.84
CA PHE A 52 9.66 9.20 3.75
C PHE A 52 9.79 7.69 3.51
N VAL A 53 10.05 6.93 4.58
CA VAL A 53 10.17 5.47 4.51
C VAL A 53 8.84 4.82 4.12
N LEU A 54 7.73 5.28 4.69
CA LEU A 54 6.38 4.84 4.32
C LEU A 54 6.14 5.06 2.82
N GLY A 55 6.57 6.20 2.28
CA GLY A 55 6.49 6.49 0.85
C GLY A 55 7.22 5.46 -0.01
N ILE A 56 8.39 4.97 0.41
CA ILE A 56 9.13 3.91 -0.32
C ILE A 56 8.29 2.64 -0.42
N PHE A 57 7.73 2.16 0.69
CA PHE A 57 6.93 0.94 0.68
C PHE A 57 5.59 1.12 -0.06
N THR A 58 4.97 2.30 0.02
CA THR A 58 3.75 2.59 -0.75
C THR A 58 4.02 2.63 -2.26
N GLY A 59 5.12 3.24 -2.69
CA GLY A 59 5.53 3.24 -4.10
C GLY A 59 5.90 1.85 -4.60
N GLY A 60 6.49 1.02 -3.74
CA GLY A 60 6.75 -0.38 -4.06
C GLY A 60 5.51 -1.25 -4.13
N HIS A 61 4.54 -1.01 -3.25
CA HIS A 61 3.27 -1.72 -3.27
C HIS A 61 2.49 -1.43 -4.56
N SER A 62 2.38 -0.15 -4.98
CA SER A 62 1.56 0.24 -6.13
C SER A 62 2.08 -0.33 -7.46
N THR A 63 3.39 -0.44 -7.65
CA THR A 63 3.98 -1.05 -8.85
C THR A 63 3.76 -2.56 -8.88
N VAL A 64 4.02 -3.25 -7.77
CA VAL A 64 3.91 -4.72 -7.69
C VAL A 64 2.44 -5.17 -7.78
N VAL A 65 1.49 -4.43 -7.19
CA VAL A 65 0.06 -4.79 -7.23
C VAL A 65 -0.47 -4.76 -8.66
N VAL A 66 -0.13 -3.72 -9.43
CA VAL A 66 -0.58 -3.60 -10.83
C VAL A 66 -0.03 -4.78 -11.60
N VAL A 67 1.28 -4.99 -11.51
CA VAL A 67 2.00 -6.06 -12.20
C VAL A 67 1.38 -7.44 -11.86
N TYR A 68 1.16 -7.75 -10.58
CA TYR A 68 0.48 -8.97 -10.11
C TYR A 68 -0.94 -9.16 -10.69
N LEU A 69 -1.76 -8.10 -10.71
CA LEU A 69 -3.11 -8.16 -11.28
C LEU A 69 -3.09 -8.47 -12.78
N LEU A 70 -2.13 -7.90 -13.52
CA LEU A 70 -2.00 -8.11 -14.96
C LEU A 70 -1.64 -9.56 -15.33
N GLU A 71 -1.00 -10.30 -14.41
CA GLU A 71 -0.66 -11.71 -14.58
C GLU A 71 -1.78 -12.67 -14.19
N ASN A 72 -2.51 -12.36 -13.10
CA ASN A 72 -3.52 -13.28 -12.56
C ASN A 72 -4.89 -13.12 -13.23
N ILE A 73 -5.15 -12.00 -13.92
CA ILE A 73 -6.48 -11.70 -14.47
C ILE A 73 -6.56 -12.03 -15.97
N PRO A 74 -7.63 -12.74 -16.41
CA PRO A 74 -7.84 -13.02 -17.82
C PRO A 74 -8.05 -11.74 -18.66
N LYS A 75 -7.54 -11.75 -19.90
CA LYS A 75 -7.51 -10.57 -20.80
C LYS A 75 -8.86 -9.86 -20.98
N LYS A 76 -9.98 -10.58 -20.87
CA LYS A 76 -11.33 -10.07 -21.11
C LYS A 76 -11.84 -9.12 -20.00
N SER A 77 -11.38 -9.28 -18.77
CA SER A 77 -11.82 -8.48 -17.60
C SER A 77 -10.72 -7.61 -16.98
N ARG A 78 -9.48 -7.71 -17.49
CA ARG A 78 -8.30 -6.99 -16.99
C ARG A 78 -8.49 -5.48 -16.86
N MET A 79 -9.12 -4.83 -17.86
CA MET A 79 -9.33 -3.38 -17.82
C MET A 79 -10.33 -2.98 -16.74
N TRP A 80 -11.44 -3.71 -16.58
CA TRP A 80 -12.45 -3.44 -15.56
C TRP A 80 -11.91 -3.61 -14.15
N ILE A 81 -11.22 -4.73 -13.88
CA ILE A 81 -10.68 -5.01 -12.54
C ILE A 81 -9.55 -4.03 -12.20
N ASN A 82 -8.69 -3.69 -13.16
CA ASN A 82 -7.64 -2.69 -12.93
C ASN A 82 -8.21 -1.29 -12.65
N THR A 83 -9.30 -0.90 -13.32
CA THR A 83 -10.00 0.37 -13.04
C THR A 83 -10.63 0.37 -11.65
N ALA A 84 -11.26 -0.74 -11.24
CA ALA A 84 -11.87 -0.87 -9.92
C ALA A 84 -10.85 -0.80 -8.76
N ILE A 85 -9.65 -1.33 -8.97
CA ILE A 85 -8.56 -1.33 -7.97
C ILE A 85 -7.70 -0.05 -8.09
N SER A 86 -7.95 0.80 -9.09
CA SER A 86 -7.20 2.03 -9.31
C SER A 86 -7.38 3.03 -8.17
N TYR A 87 -6.52 4.05 -8.14
CA TYR A 87 -6.49 5.03 -7.06
C TYR A 87 -7.81 5.80 -6.95
N SER A 88 -8.44 6.13 -8.08
CA SER A 88 -9.63 7.01 -8.15
C SER A 88 -10.84 6.54 -7.33
N PRO A 89 -11.37 5.31 -7.47
CA PRO A 89 -12.50 4.84 -6.65
C PRO A 89 -12.13 4.72 -5.17
N ASN A 90 -10.89 4.33 -4.86
CA ASN A 90 -10.43 4.12 -3.50
C ASN A 90 -10.28 5.44 -2.71
N VAL A 91 -9.95 6.55 -3.38
CA VAL A 91 -9.89 7.88 -2.75
C VAL A 91 -11.25 8.36 -2.27
N ILE A 92 -12.34 8.00 -2.95
CA ILE A 92 -13.71 8.36 -2.53
C ILE A 92 -14.04 7.69 -1.19
N ILE A 93 -13.74 6.39 -1.07
CA ILE A 93 -13.95 5.63 0.18
C ILE A 93 -13.10 6.23 1.30
N LEU A 94 -11.83 6.54 1.01
CA LEU A 94 -10.95 7.20 1.97
C LEU A 94 -11.50 8.57 2.41
N GLY A 95 -12.07 9.35 1.49
CA GLY A 95 -12.69 10.64 1.79
C GLY A 95 -13.90 10.52 2.72
N ILE A 96 -14.73 9.49 2.55
CA ILE A 96 -15.84 9.20 3.45
C ILE A 96 -15.32 8.86 4.86
N ILE A 97 -14.28 8.02 4.96
CA ILE A 97 -13.65 7.69 6.25
C ILE A 97 -13.06 8.96 6.90
N ALA A 98 -12.40 9.81 6.10
CA ALA A 98 -11.85 11.08 6.57
C ALA A 98 -12.93 12.05 7.08
N TYR A 99 -14.12 12.02 6.47
CA TYR A 99 -15.25 12.82 6.93
C TYR A 99 -15.68 12.43 8.35
N PHE A 100 -15.71 11.14 8.68
CA PHE A 100 -16.01 10.68 10.04
C PHE A 100 -14.86 10.90 11.03
N PHE A 101 -13.61 10.78 10.58
CA PHE A 101 -12.42 10.89 11.42
C PHE A 101 -11.57 12.13 11.06
N GLN A 102 -11.98 13.28 11.60
CA GLN A 102 -11.36 14.59 11.31
C GLN A 102 -9.96 14.77 11.92
N HIS A 103 -9.59 14.00 12.95
CA HIS A 103 -8.25 14.04 13.54
C HIS A 103 -7.26 13.17 12.77
N TRP A 104 -6.17 13.77 12.29
CA TRP A 104 -5.13 13.09 11.49
C TRP A 104 -4.51 11.86 12.19
N ARG A 105 -4.41 11.88 13.53
CA ARG A 105 -3.90 10.74 14.31
C ARG A 105 -4.89 9.56 14.28
N THR A 106 -6.17 9.84 14.49
CA THR A 106 -7.23 8.82 14.44
C THR A 106 -7.38 8.27 13.03
N LEU A 107 -7.27 9.13 12.02
CA LEU A 107 -7.26 8.71 10.62
C LEU A 107 -6.09 7.78 10.30
N ALA A 108 -4.88 8.10 10.77
CA ALA A 108 -3.71 7.24 10.60
C ALA A 108 -3.88 5.87 11.31
N LEU A 109 -4.52 5.83 12.47
CA LEU A 109 -4.87 4.58 13.15
C LEU A 109 -5.87 3.74 12.36
N VAL A 110 -6.95 4.36 11.87
CA VAL A 110 -7.98 3.67 11.08
C VAL A 110 -7.38 3.09 9.79
N ILE A 111 -6.53 3.86 9.10
CA ILE A 111 -5.82 3.39 7.91
C ILE A 111 -4.88 2.23 8.26
N SER A 112 -4.15 2.30 9.37
CA SER A 112 -3.29 1.20 9.84
C SER A 112 -4.10 -0.07 10.14
N ALA A 113 -5.27 0.07 10.78
CA ALA A 113 -6.14 -1.04 11.08
C ALA A 113 -6.68 -1.72 9.80
N LEU A 114 -6.99 -0.94 8.76
CA LEU A 114 -7.40 -1.44 7.44
C LEU A 114 -6.32 -2.28 6.73
N HIS A 115 -5.04 -2.09 7.06
CA HIS A 115 -3.96 -2.91 6.48
C HIS A 115 -3.92 -4.33 7.06
N ILE A 116 -4.35 -4.54 8.31
CA ILE A 116 -4.32 -5.83 8.99
C ILE A 116 -5.11 -6.92 8.22
N PRO A 117 -6.40 -6.72 7.89
CA PRO A 117 -7.14 -7.71 7.12
C PRO A 117 -6.58 -7.87 5.70
N ALA A 118 -6.02 -6.81 5.11
CA ALA A 118 -5.40 -6.90 3.79
C ALA A 118 -4.15 -7.81 3.79
N VAL A 119 -3.30 -7.71 4.81
CA VAL A 119 -2.15 -8.60 4.99
C VAL A 119 -2.61 -10.04 5.24
N ALA A 120 -3.60 -10.23 6.12
CA ALA A 120 -4.15 -11.57 6.39
C ALA A 120 -4.70 -12.21 5.11
N LEU A 121 -5.50 -11.49 4.33
CA LEU A 121 -6.11 -11.98 3.09
C LEU A 121 -5.05 -12.30 2.03
N MET A 122 -4.00 -11.49 1.94
CA MET A 122 -2.84 -11.76 1.07
C MET A 122 -2.07 -13.03 1.45
N LEU A 123 -2.00 -13.38 2.74
CA LEU A 123 -1.36 -14.63 3.17
C LEU A 123 -2.16 -15.84 2.67
N TYR A 124 -3.49 -15.77 2.74
CA TYR A 124 -4.40 -16.83 2.26
C TYR A 124 -4.49 -16.95 0.73
N LEU A 125 -4.18 -15.89 0.00
CA LEU A 125 -4.24 -15.90 -1.47
C LEU A 125 -3.12 -16.79 -2.04
N HIS A 126 -3.48 -17.91 -2.67
CA HIS A 126 -2.50 -18.82 -3.29
C HIS A 126 -1.85 -18.17 -4.52
N GLU A 127 -0.53 -18.29 -4.67
CA GLU A 127 0.14 -17.97 -5.94
C GLU A 127 -0.28 -19.01 -6.98
N SER A 128 -0.58 -18.55 -8.20
CA SER A 128 -0.67 -19.41 -9.39
C SER A 128 0.71 -19.61 -9.99
#